data_AF-A0AAF0PZJ1-F1
#
_entry.id   AF-A0AAF0PZJ1-F1
#
_cell.length_a   1.000
_cell.length_b   1.000
_cell.length_c   1.000
_cell.angle_alpha   90.00
_cell.angle_beta   90.00
_cell.angle_gamma   90.00
#
_symmetry.space_group_name_H-M   'P 1'
#
loop_
_entity.id
_entity.type
_entity.pdbx_description
1 polymer ?
#
loop_
_entity_poly.entity_id
_entity_poly.type
_entity_poly.pdbx_seq_one_letter_code
_entity_poly.pdbx_strand_id
1 'polypeptide(L)'
;MQRGKAITYASRQLKVHEKNYPTHDLEFAAMAFALKIWRHYFYGVHVDVFTHHKSLKYVFTQKELNLRQRKWLEFLKDYDMSVHYHPGKTNVVADALN
;
A
#
# COMPACT_ATOMS: atom_id res chain seq x y z
N MET A 1 5.06 -4.08 -13.97
CA MET A 1 4.33 -4.28 -15.23
C MET A 1 5.21 -5.00 -16.21
N GLN A 2 4.69 -5.96 -16.97
CA GLN A 2 5.44 -6.63 -18.03
C GLN A 2 4.85 -6.22 -19.37
N ARG A 3 5.66 -5.58 -20.23
CA ARG A 3 5.21 -5.06 -21.55
C ARG A 3 4.00 -4.10 -21.44
N GLY A 4 4.02 -3.21 -20.46
CA GLY A 4 2.94 -2.23 -20.23
C GLY A 4 1.64 -2.80 -19.67
N LYS A 5 1.63 -4.09 -19.27
CA LYS A 5 0.47 -4.74 -18.66
C LYS A 5 0.73 -5.08 -17.20
N ALA A 6 -0.33 -5.04 -16.38
CA ALA A 6 -0.27 -5.59 -15.05
C ALA A 6 0.07 -7.08 -15.10
N ILE A 7 0.89 -7.53 -14.15
CA ILE A 7 1.31 -8.94 -14.06
C ILE A 7 0.27 -9.71 -13.24
N THR A 8 -0.17 -9.13 -12.12
CA THR A 8 -1.17 -9.70 -11.22
C THR A 8 -2.00 -8.61 -10.56
N TYR A 9 -3.23 -8.94 -10.19
CA TYR A 9 -4.12 -8.11 -9.37
C TYR A 9 -4.45 -8.84 -8.08
N ALA A 10 -4.63 -8.10 -6.99
CA ALA A 10 -5.09 -8.63 -5.73
C ALA A 10 -6.06 -7.65 -5.08
N SER A 11 -7.15 -8.17 -4.55
CA SER A 11 -8.11 -7.42 -3.74
C SER A 11 -8.56 -8.30 -2.58
N ARG A 12 -9.08 -7.67 -1.52
CA ARG A 12 -9.73 -8.38 -0.41
C ARG A 12 -10.83 -7.53 0.16
N GLN A 13 -11.83 -8.19 0.73
CA GLN A 13 -12.82 -7.49 1.53
C GLN A 13 -12.23 -7.04 2.87
N LEU A 14 -12.74 -5.92 3.37
CA LEU A 14 -12.42 -5.42 4.70
C LEU A 14 -12.96 -6.37 5.76
N LYS A 15 -12.13 -6.68 6.75
CA LYS A 15 -12.58 -7.40 7.95
C LYS A 15 -13.54 -6.53 8.74
N VAL A 16 -14.41 -7.15 9.55
CA VAL A 16 -15.43 -6.45 10.35
C VAL A 16 -14.84 -5.30 11.17
N HIS A 17 -13.67 -5.48 11.78
CA HIS A 17 -13.01 -4.44 12.55
C HIS A 17 -12.33 -3.36 11.69
N GLU A 18 -11.90 -3.69 10.47
CA GLU A 18 -11.29 -2.73 9.53
C GLU A 18 -12.34 -1.76 8.96
N LYS A 19 -13.62 -2.15 8.91
CA LYS A 19 -14.71 -1.26 8.46
C LYS A 19 -14.81 0.05 9.26
N ASN A 20 -14.33 0.03 10.51
CA ASN A 20 -14.33 1.19 11.39
C ASN A 20 -13.02 2.01 11.30
N TYR A 21 -12.12 1.64 10.40
CA TYR A 21 -10.84 2.33 10.26
C TYR A 21 -11.03 3.60 9.45
N PRO A 22 -10.35 4.69 9.82
CA PRO A 22 -10.23 5.85 8.96
C PRO A 22 -9.65 5.46 7.59
N THR A 23 -10.03 6.18 6.53
CA THR A 23 -9.55 5.93 5.15
C THR A 23 -8.03 5.80 5.06
N HIS A 24 -7.29 6.65 5.76
CA HIS A 24 -5.83 6.59 5.76
C HIS A 24 -5.26 5.26 6.32
N ASP A 25 -5.93 4.68 7.32
CA ASP A 25 -5.55 3.39 7.92
C ASP A 25 -5.94 2.23 7.00
N LEU A 26 -7.04 2.36 6.25
CA LEU A 26 -7.45 1.38 5.23
C LEU A 26 -6.46 1.31 4.08
N GLU A 27 -6.03 2.47 3.57
CA GLU A 27 -4.98 2.59 2.55
C GLU A 27 -3.67 1.96 3.03
N PHE A 28 -3.32 2.17 4.30
CA PHE A 28 -2.17 1.54 4.93
C PHE A 28 -2.27 0.01 4.93
N ALA A 29 -3.43 -0.49 5.34
CA ALA A 29 -3.72 -1.91 5.40
C ALA A 29 -3.74 -2.55 4.00
N ALA A 30 -4.15 -1.82 2.97
CA ALA A 30 -4.11 -2.27 1.58
C ALA A 30 -2.68 -2.42 1.07
N MET A 31 -1.82 -1.41 1.28
CA MET A 31 -0.41 -1.46 0.88
C MET A 31 0.32 -2.65 1.51
N ALA A 32 0.16 -2.82 2.82
CA ALA A 32 0.86 -3.89 3.49
C ALA A 32 0.19 -5.27 3.32
N PHE A 33 -1.07 -5.33 2.91
CA PHE A 33 -1.67 -6.55 2.37
C PHE A 33 -1.02 -6.97 1.05
N ALA A 34 -0.84 -6.04 0.11
CA ALA A 34 -0.19 -6.31 -1.17
C ALA A 34 1.25 -6.83 -0.99
N LEU A 35 2.03 -6.19 -0.11
CA LEU A 35 3.40 -6.60 0.20
C LEU A 35 3.50 -7.98 0.87
N LYS A 36 2.47 -8.37 1.65
CA LYS A 36 2.40 -9.71 2.24
C LYS A 36 2.12 -10.79 1.19
N ILE A 37 1.17 -10.55 0.27
CA ILE A 37 0.86 -11.50 -0.80
C ILE A 37 2.08 -11.73 -1.68
N TRP A 38 2.72 -10.64 -2.11
CA TRP A 38 3.81 -10.69 -3.08
C TRP A 38 5.19 -10.62 -2.43
N ARG A 39 5.30 -11.02 -1.15
CA ARG A 39 6.58 -11.02 -0.43
C ARG A 39 7.68 -11.74 -1.21
N HIS A 40 7.37 -12.88 -1.82
CA HIS A 40 8.31 -13.66 -2.62
C HIS A 40 8.82 -12.94 -3.88
N TYR A 41 8.10 -11.93 -4.38
CA TYR A 41 8.54 -11.10 -5.50
C TYR A 41 9.31 -9.85 -5.04
N PHE A 42 8.95 -9.30 -3.89
CA PHE A 42 9.40 -7.98 -3.44
C PHE A 42 10.50 -8.01 -2.39
N TYR A 43 10.73 -9.15 -1.74
CA TYR A 43 11.74 -9.24 -0.71
C TYR A 43 13.15 -9.20 -1.34
N GLY A 44 14.00 -8.28 -0.85
CA GLY A 44 15.37 -8.10 -1.34
C GLY A 44 15.51 -7.35 -2.68
N VAL A 45 14.43 -6.75 -3.18
CA VAL A 45 14.43 -5.96 -4.43
C VAL A 45 13.80 -4.59 -4.16
N HIS A 46 14.28 -3.54 -4.84
CA HIS A 46 13.67 -2.22 -4.75
C HIS A 46 12.27 -2.20 -5.37
N VAL A 47 11.29 -1.66 -4.66
CA VAL A 47 9.88 -1.60 -5.10
C VAL A 47 9.37 -0.17 -5.12
N ASP A 48 8.90 0.28 -6.29
CA ASP A 48 8.12 1.51 -6.43
C ASP A 48 6.64 1.24 -6.19
N VAL A 49 6.07 1.86 -5.16
CA VAL A 49 4.64 1.79 -4.84
C VAL A 49 3.96 3.07 -5.29
N PHE A 50 2.99 2.95 -6.18
CA PHE A 50 2.16 4.05 -6.65
C PHE A 50 0.82 4.04 -5.93
N THR A 51 0.42 5.17 -5.37
CA THR A 51 -0.84 5.31 -4.62
C THR A 51 -1.53 6.63 -4.93
N HIS A 52 -2.86 6.58 -5.01
CA HIS A 52 -3.71 7.77 -5.14
C HIS A 52 -3.98 8.49 -3.82
N HIS A 53 -3.40 8.01 -2.72
CA HIS A 53 -3.57 8.60 -1.40
C HIS A 53 -2.31 9.36 -0.96
N LYS A 54 -2.41 10.70 -0.94
CA LYS A 54 -1.26 11.60 -0.72
C LYS A 54 -0.59 11.40 0.65
N SER A 55 -1.31 10.96 1.67
CA SER A 55 -0.73 10.75 3.01
C SER A 55 0.30 9.61 3.04
N LEU A 56 0.11 8.57 2.22
CA LEU A 56 1.01 7.41 2.18
C LEU A 56 2.41 7.77 1.68
N LYS A 57 2.52 8.82 0.85
CA LYS A 57 3.82 9.36 0.42
C LYS A 57 4.73 9.70 1.61
N TYR A 58 4.15 10.15 2.72
CA TYR A 58 4.91 10.66 3.87
C TYR A 58 5.06 9.65 4.98
N VAL A 59 4.63 8.40 4.80
CA VAL A 59 4.58 7.42 5.88
C VAL A 59 5.93 7.24 6.59
N PHE A 60 7.03 7.17 5.85
CA PHE A 60 8.36 6.97 6.43
C PHE A 60 8.88 8.20 7.19
N THR A 61 8.28 9.37 6.96
CA THR A 61 8.68 10.66 7.53
C THR A 61 7.70 11.21 8.57
N GLN A 62 6.53 10.58 8.72
CA GLN A 62 5.47 11.07 9.59
C GLN A 62 5.85 10.89 11.06
N LYS A 63 5.90 12.00 11.81
CA LYS A 63 6.30 12.01 13.23
C LYS A 63 5.24 11.38 14.14
N GLU A 64 3.97 11.66 13.87
CA GLU A 64 2.86 11.21 14.70
C GLU A 64 2.14 10.05 14.01
N LEU A 65 2.46 8.83 14.46
CA LEU A 65 1.81 7.59 14.02
C LEU A 65 1.10 6.93 15.20
N ASN A 66 -0.12 6.47 14.97
CA ASN A 66 -0.85 5.66 15.94
C ASN A 66 -0.19 4.26 16.09
N LEU A 67 -0.53 3.53 17.15
CA LEU A 67 0.06 2.21 17.44
C LEU A 67 -0.09 1.21 16.28
N ARG A 68 -1.18 1.28 15.53
CA ARG A 68 -1.42 0.40 14.38
C ARG A 68 -0.46 0.75 13.26
N GLN A 69 -0.40 2.01 12.86
CA GLN A 69 0.50 2.51 11.81
C GLN A 69 1.96 2.22 12.14
N ARG A 70 2.38 2.33 13.40
CA ARG A 70 3.74 1.96 13.82
C ARG A 70 4.06 0.49 13.54
N LYS A 71 3.16 -0.44 13.91
CA LYS A 71 3.35 -1.88 13.64
C LYS A 71 3.48 -2.18 12.15
N TRP A 72 2.67 -1.53 11.34
CA TRP A 72 2.76 -1.70 9.90
C TRP A 72 4.02 -1.01 9.33
N LEU A 73 4.44 0.15 9.85
CA LEU A 73 5.68 0.81 9.43
C LEU A 73 6.90 -0.05 9.75
N GLU A 74 6.95 -0.70 10.91
CA GLU A 74 7.99 -1.68 11.25
C GLU A 74 8.06 -2.79 10.19
N PHE A 75 6.92 -3.32 9.76
CA PHE A 75 6.85 -4.30 8.68
C PHE A 75 7.32 -3.74 7.33
N LEU A 76 6.98 -2.49 7.00
CA LEU A 76 7.39 -1.87 5.73
C LEU A 76 8.90 -1.60 5.66
N LYS A 77 9.54 -1.33 6.81
CA LYS A 77 10.99 -1.09 6.87
C LYS A 77 11.83 -2.29 6.44
N ASP A 78 11.25 -3.49 6.43
CA ASP A 78 11.90 -4.69 5.92
C ASP A 78 12.02 -4.71 4.38
N TYR A 79 11.34 -3.78 3.69
CA TYR A 79 11.33 -3.67 2.24
C TYR A 79 12.10 -2.42 1.80
N ASP A 80 12.95 -2.57 0.79
CA ASP A 80 13.53 -1.45 0.07
C ASP A 80 12.46 -0.90 -0.89
N MET A 81 11.81 0.21 -0.52
CA MET A 81 10.68 0.73 -1.29
C MET A 81 10.57 2.25 -1.31
N SER A 82 10.06 2.77 -2.42
CA SER A 82 9.73 4.18 -2.62
C SER A 82 8.22 4.34 -2.81
N VAL A 83 7.58 5.26 -2.08
CA VAL A 83 6.14 5.53 -2.23
C VAL A 83 5.92 6.81 -3.04
N HIS A 84 5.27 6.67 -4.18
CA HIS A 84 4.96 7.74 -5.11
C HIS A 84 3.46 8.02 -5.14
N TYR A 85 3.12 9.30 -5.05
CA TYR A 85 1.73 9.73 -5.23
C TYR A 85 1.40 9.83 -6.72
N HIS A 86 0.30 9.22 -7.14
CA HIS A 86 -0.26 9.32 -8.50
C HIS A 86 -1.73 9.75 -8.42
N PRO A 87 -2.13 10.91 -8.98
CA PRO A 87 -3.52 11.38 -8.89
C PRO A 87 -4.54 10.35 -9.39
N GLY A 88 -5.69 10.24 -8.72
CA GLY A 88 -6.68 9.17 -8.94
C GLY A 88 -7.18 9.02 -10.39
N LYS A 89 -7.14 10.07 -11.22
CA LYS A 89 -7.51 9.98 -12.66
C LYS A 89 -6.67 8.94 -13.44
N THR A 90 -5.48 8.59 -12.96
CA THR A 90 -4.62 7.58 -13.57
C THR A 90 -4.68 6.21 -12.89
N ASN A 91 -5.42 6.06 -11.77
CA ASN A 91 -5.49 4.84 -10.97
C ASN A 91 -6.74 3.98 -11.23
N VAL A 92 -7.33 4.12 -12.43
CA VAL A 92 -8.63 3.54 -12.82
C VAL A 92 -8.71 2.02 -12.58
N VAL A 93 -7.60 1.32 -12.77
CA VAL A 93 -7.55 -0.14 -12.63
C VAL A 93 -7.63 -0.58 -11.17
N ALA A 94 -6.96 0.14 -10.25
CA ALA A 94 -7.03 -0.20 -8.84
C ALA A 94 -8.39 0.21 -8.24
N ASP A 95 -8.95 1.34 -8.67
CA ASP A 95 -10.27 1.79 -8.21
C ASP A 95 -11.39 0.81 -8.61
N ALA A 96 -11.26 0.14 -9.77
CA ALA A 96 -12.19 -0.89 -10.23
C ALA A 96 -12.13 -2.19 -9.40
N LEU A 97 -11.13 -2.35 -8.53
CA LEU A 97 -10.92 -3.55 -7.70
C LEU A 97 -11.33 -3.37 -6.23
N ASN A 98 -11.74 -2.15 -5.84
CA ASN A 98 -12.20 -1.81 -4.49
C ASN A 98 -13.65 -2.24 -4.21
#